data_AF-A0A7J9JCI7-F1
#
_entry.id   AF-A0A7J9JCI7-F1
#
_cell.length_a   1.000
_cell.length_b   1.000
_cell.length_c   1.000
_cell.angle_alpha   90.00
_cell.angle_beta   90.00
_cell.angle_gamma   90.00
#
_symmetry.space_group_name_H-M   'P 1'
#
loop_
_entity.id
_entity.type
_entity.pdbx_description
1 polymer ?
#
loop_
_entity_poly.entity_id
_entity_poly.type
_entity_poly.pdbx_seq_one_letter_code
_entity_poly.pdbx_strand_id
1 'polypeptide(L)'
;MLQLIEKNPEAAIVLFWKAINAGDRVDSALKDMAVVMKQLDRSEEAIEAIKSFRSRCSKQAQESLDNVLIDLYKKCGRLEEQIELLKRKLRLIYQGEVFNGKPTKTARSHGKKFQVSVKQEISRLLGNLGWAYMQQSNYLTAEVIYRKAQMIDPDANKACNLGLCLIKQGRFDDAGSILGDVLQGKIPGSEDDKAKNKARELLMEVKAIQPPLELSDIVGLDDEFFNGLELLMNAYAPVRSKRLPIFEEISSFRDQLAC
;
A
#
# COMPACT_ATOMS: atom_id res chain seq x y z
N MET A 1 -30.71 36.04 -0.97
CA MET A 1 -29.49 36.48 -0.25
C MET A 1 -28.76 35.22 0.22
N LEU A 2 -27.88 34.66 -0.61
CA LEU A 2 -27.05 33.51 -0.23
C LEU A 2 -25.97 34.05 0.72
N GLN A 3 -26.11 33.79 2.02
CA GLN A 3 -25.03 34.03 2.96
C GLN A 3 -23.85 33.14 2.56
N LEU A 4 -22.82 33.75 1.98
CA LEU A 4 -21.49 33.16 1.91
C LEU A 4 -21.06 32.95 3.36
N ILE A 5 -21.21 31.73 3.88
CA ILE A 5 -20.59 31.36 5.15
C ILE A 5 -19.09 31.44 4.89
N GLU A 6 -18.46 32.45 5.47
CA GLU A 6 -17.01 32.60 5.46
C GLU A 6 -16.41 31.34 6.09
N LYS A 7 -15.82 30.48 5.26
CA LYS A 7 -15.18 29.26 5.73
C LYS A 7 -13.91 29.67 6.46
N ASN A 8 -13.98 29.80 7.77
CA ASN A 8 -12.83 30.03 8.62
C ASN A 8 -12.38 28.70 9.27
N PRO A 9 -11.50 27.92 8.60
CA PRO A 9 -11.07 26.61 9.10
C PRO A 9 -10.25 26.71 10.40
N GLU A 10 -9.53 27.82 10.61
CA GLU A 10 -8.81 28.09 11.86
C GLU A 10 -9.79 28.29 13.03
N ALA A 11 -10.84 29.08 12.84
CA ALA A 11 -11.89 29.23 13.86
C ALA A 11 -12.60 27.89 14.14
N ALA A 12 -12.78 27.04 13.13
CA ALA A 12 -13.36 25.71 13.31
C ALA A 12 -12.49 24.82 14.21
N ILE A 13 -11.16 24.86 14.05
CA ILE A 13 -10.22 24.12 14.93
C ILE A 13 -10.40 24.55 16.39
N VAL A 14 -10.52 25.86 16.66
CA VAL A 14 -10.75 26.38 18.01
C VAL A 14 -12.07 25.85 18.59
N LEU A 15 -13.13 25.79 17.79
CA LEU A 15 -14.42 25.26 18.24
C LEU A 15 -14.36 23.75 18.53
N PHE A 16 -13.71 22.98 17.67
CA PHE A 16 -13.50 21.54 17.92
C PHE A 16 -12.67 21.31 19.18
N TRP A 17 -11.62 22.09 19.40
CA TRP A 17 -10.80 22.02 20.61
C TRP A 17 -11.62 22.26 21.88
N LYS A 18 -12.50 23.28 21.86
CA LYS A 18 -13.43 23.56 22.97
C LYS A 18 -14.38 22.39 23.21
N ALA A 19 -14.97 21.83 22.15
CA ALA A 19 -15.87 20.69 22.26
C ALA A 19 -15.18 19.45 22.86
N ILE A 20 -13.98 19.12 22.39
CA ILE A 20 -13.17 17.99 22.91
C ILE A 20 -12.89 18.15 24.40
N ASN A 21 -12.50 19.35 24.84
CA ASN A 21 -12.21 19.62 26.25
C ASN A 21 -13.46 19.65 27.13
N ALA A 22 -14.60 20.05 26.58
CA ALA A 22 -15.89 19.97 27.25
C ALA A 22 -16.49 18.55 27.28
N GLY A 23 -15.87 17.58 26.58
CA GLY A 23 -16.39 16.22 26.43
C GLY A 23 -17.57 16.11 25.47
N ASP A 24 -17.88 17.16 24.70
CA ASP A 24 -19.00 17.17 23.77
C ASP A 24 -18.59 16.52 22.43
N ARG A 25 -19.28 15.43 22.07
CA ARG A 25 -19.12 14.71 20.79
C ARG A 25 -17.65 14.48 20.39
N VAL A 26 -16.82 14.09 21.36
CA VAL A 26 -15.35 13.95 21.21
C VAL A 26 -14.96 13.14 19.97
N ASP A 27 -15.67 12.03 19.71
CA ASP A 27 -15.45 11.17 18.54
C ASP A 27 -15.49 11.93 17.20
N SER A 28 -16.55 12.71 16.99
CA SER A 28 -16.74 13.46 15.75
C SER A 28 -15.86 14.70 15.72
N ALA A 29 -15.78 15.43 16.84
CA ALA A 29 -15.00 16.65 16.95
C ALA A 29 -13.51 16.39 16.67
N LEU A 30 -12.93 15.34 17.26
CA LEU A 30 -11.52 15.00 17.03
C LEU A 30 -11.23 14.61 15.58
N LYS A 31 -12.09 13.77 15.00
CA LYS A 31 -11.94 13.32 13.60
C LYS A 31 -12.07 14.49 12.63
N ASP A 32 -13.09 15.34 12.80
CA ASP A 32 -13.34 16.47 11.91
C ASP A 32 -12.25 17.55 12.06
N MET A 33 -11.77 17.79 13.29
CA MET A 33 -10.62 18.66 13.55
C MET A 33 -9.37 18.17 12.81
N ALA A 34 -9.05 16.88 12.90
CA ALA A 34 -7.88 16.32 12.21
C ALA A 34 -7.99 16.44 10.68
N VAL A 35 -9.18 16.30 10.11
CA VAL A 35 -9.42 16.50 8.67
C VAL A 35 -9.20 17.96 8.27
N VAL A 36 -9.70 18.92 9.06
CA VAL A 36 -9.47 20.36 8.80
C VAL A 36 -7.99 20.71 8.93
N MET A 37 -7.31 20.22 9.97
CA MET A 37 -5.87 20.42 10.15
C MET A 37 -5.05 19.83 8.98
N LYS A 38 -5.43 18.65 8.46
CA LYS A 38 -4.82 18.07 7.25
C LYS A 38 -4.93 19.01 6.04
N GLN A 39 -6.07 19.68 5.86
CA GLN A 39 -6.31 20.65 4.78
C GLN A 39 -5.49 21.93 4.93
N LEU A 40 -5.23 22.36 6.16
CA LEU A 40 -4.38 23.50 6.49
C LEU A 40 -2.88 23.17 6.55
N ASP A 41 -2.49 21.99 6.08
CA ASP A 41 -1.12 21.48 6.12
C ASP A 41 -0.53 21.28 7.54
N ARG A 42 -1.38 21.29 8.57
CA ARG A 42 -1.04 21.04 9.97
C ARG A 42 -1.15 19.57 10.33
N SER A 43 -0.57 18.71 9.49
CA SER A 43 -0.76 17.26 9.58
C SER A 43 -0.04 16.63 10.77
N GLU A 44 1.13 17.14 11.17
CA GLU A 44 1.82 16.70 12.39
C GLU A 44 1.02 17.05 13.66
N GLU A 45 0.52 18.27 13.75
CA GLU A 45 -0.34 18.67 14.88
C GLU A 45 -1.63 17.83 14.95
N ALA A 46 -2.19 17.46 13.79
CA ALA A 46 -3.36 16.58 13.73
C ALA A 46 -3.04 15.18 14.28
N ILE A 47 -1.86 14.64 13.98
CA ILE A 47 -1.39 13.35 14.51
C ILE A 47 -1.29 13.42 16.03
N GLU A 48 -0.65 14.47 16.57
CA GLU A 48 -0.47 14.62 18.01
C GLU A 48 -1.81 14.84 18.74
N ALA A 49 -2.74 15.58 18.14
CA ALA A 49 -4.09 15.71 18.66
C ALA A 49 -4.80 14.34 18.73
N ILE A 50 -4.75 13.54 17.65
CA ILE A 50 -5.36 12.19 17.68
C ILE A 50 -4.69 11.32 18.75
N LYS A 51 -3.36 11.30 18.84
CA LYS A 51 -2.64 10.52 19.86
C LYS A 51 -3.05 10.92 21.28
N SER A 52 -3.20 12.22 21.53
CA SER A 52 -3.54 12.77 22.84
C SER A 52 -4.99 12.47 23.28
N PHE A 53 -5.94 12.53 22.35
CA PHE A 53 -7.36 12.46 22.68
C PHE A 53 -8.03 11.13 22.34
N ARG A 54 -7.42 10.26 21.54
CA ARG A 54 -8.06 9.00 21.12
C ARG A 54 -8.49 8.11 22.29
N SER A 55 -7.82 8.16 23.45
CA SER A 55 -8.21 7.39 24.63
C SER A 55 -9.58 7.80 25.20
N ARG A 56 -10.02 9.03 24.92
CA ARG A 56 -11.34 9.57 25.29
C ARG A 56 -12.43 9.24 24.28
N CYS A 57 -12.08 8.64 23.15
CA CYS A 57 -13.01 8.27 22.08
C CYS A 57 -13.55 6.85 22.23
N SER A 58 -14.74 6.61 21.70
CA SER A 58 -15.35 5.28 21.71
C SER A 58 -14.54 4.25 20.92
N LYS A 59 -14.75 2.95 21.21
CA LYS A 59 -14.15 1.85 20.44
C LYS A 59 -14.49 1.93 18.95
N GLN A 60 -15.71 2.36 18.62
CA GLN A 60 -16.15 2.51 17.23
C GLN A 60 -15.41 3.63 16.50
N ALA A 61 -15.09 4.72 17.21
CA ALA A 61 -14.34 5.84 16.65
C ALA A 61 -12.89 5.49 16.37
N GLN A 62 -12.27 4.57 17.14
CA GLN A 62 -10.88 4.15 16.94
C GLN A 62 -10.60 3.72 15.50
N GLU A 63 -11.52 2.96 14.89
CA GLU A 63 -11.34 2.51 13.50
C GLU A 63 -11.25 3.69 12.53
N SER A 64 -12.14 4.69 12.70
CA SER A 64 -12.14 5.88 11.85
C SER A 64 -10.91 6.75 12.08
N LEU A 65 -10.45 6.87 13.33
CA LEU A 65 -9.24 7.60 13.70
C LEU A 65 -7.99 6.92 13.13
N ASP A 66 -7.92 5.59 13.16
CA ASP A 66 -6.81 4.86 12.53
C ASP A 66 -6.75 5.11 11.02
N ASN A 67 -7.91 5.15 10.34
CA ASN A 67 -7.95 5.45 8.90
C ASN A 67 -7.45 6.89 8.61
N VAL A 68 -7.82 7.86 9.46
CA VAL A 68 -7.29 9.23 9.37
C VAL A 68 -5.79 9.27 9.65
N LEU A 69 -5.30 8.52 10.65
CA LEU A 69 -3.87 8.43 10.97
C LEU A 69 -3.05 7.82 9.82
N ILE A 70 -3.53 6.77 9.15
CA ILE A 70 -2.85 6.19 7.97
C ILE A 70 -2.65 7.24 6.87
N ASP A 71 -3.65 8.08 6.65
CA ASP A 71 -3.61 9.18 5.69
C ASP A 71 -2.66 10.30 6.11
N LEU A 72 -2.64 10.65 7.40
CA LEU A 72 -1.75 11.68 7.94
C LEU A 72 -0.29 11.21 7.92
N TYR A 73 -0.01 9.98 8.36
CA TYR A 73 1.35 9.40 8.30
C TYR A 73 1.87 9.34 6.88
N LYS A 74 1.02 8.98 5.91
CA LYS A 74 1.35 9.04 4.48
C LYS A 74 1.76 10.45 4.05
N LYS A 75 1.02 11.47 4.47
CA LYS A 75 1.29 12.87 4.10
C LYS A 75 2.59 13.39 4.76
N CYS A 76 2.87 12.99 6.00
CA CYS A 76 4.04 13.39 6.75
C CYS A 76 5.31 12.55 6.47
N GLY A 77 5.21 11.48 5.68
CA GLY A 77 6.34 10.56 5.49
C GLY A 77 6.71 9.74 6.73
N ARG A 78 5.80 9.60 7.71
CA ARG A 78 5.99 8.79 8.93
C ARG A 78 5.73 7.31 8.65
N LEU A 79 6.58 6.72 7.81
CA LEU A 79 6.38 5.39 7.21
C LEU A 79 6.38 4.28 8.26
N GLU A 80 7.22 4.35 9.28
CA GLU A 80 7.35 3.34 10.33
C GLU A 80 6.05 3.21 11.14
N GLU A 81 5.48 4.35 11.52
CA GLU A 81 4.21 4.41 12.27
C GLU A 81 3.03 3.97 11.40
N GLN A 82 3.07 4.28 10.11
CA GLN A 82 2.09 3.78 9.15
C GLN A 82 2.15 2.26 9.05
N ILE A 83 3.34 1.69 8.89
CA ILE A 83 3.57 0.23 8.77
C ILE A 83 3.10 -0.47 10.04
N GLU A 84 3.45 0.04 11.21
CA GLU A 84 3.06 -0.57 12.48
C GLU A 84 1.54 -0.55 12.67
N LEU A 85 0.89 0.60 12.38
CA LEU A 85 -0.55 0.71 12.45
C LEU A 85 -1.26 -0.26 11.49
N LEU A 86 -0.78 -0.36 10.24
CA LEU A 86 -1.34 -1.27 9.23
C LEU A 86 -1.19 -2.74 9.65
N LYS A 87 -0.01 -3.14 10.14
CA LYS A 87 0.24 -4.50 10.66
C LYS A 87 -0.65 -4.83 11.85
N ARG A 88 -0.82 -3.89 12.79
CA ARG A 88 -1.73 -4.06 13.92
C ARG A 88 -3.17 -4.28 13.45
N LYS A 89 -3.67 -3.45 12.52
CA LYS A 89 -5.03 -3.61 11.99
C LYS A 89 -5.24 -4.95 11.29
N LEU A 90 -4.28 -5.38 10.48
CA LEU A 90 -4.31 -6.70 9.83
C LEU A 90 -4.39 -7.82 10.88
N ARG A 91 -3.57 -7.75 11.94
CA ARG A 91 -3.57 -8.73 13.04
C ARG A 91 -4.94 -8.83 13.71
N LEU A 92 -5.56 -7.70 14.04
CA LEU A 92 -6.89 -7.65 14.66
C LEU A 92 -7.98 -8.25 13.75
N ILE A 93 -7.87 -8.08 12.43
CA ILE A 93 -8.80 -8.71 11.48
C ILE A 93 -8.60 -10.22 11.47
N TYR A 94 -7.35 -10.70 11.41
CA TYR A 94 -7.07 -12.15 11.44
C TYR A 94 -7.48 -12.81 12.77
N GLN A 95 -7.43 -12.09 13.87
CA GLN A 95 -7.95 -12.53 15.18
C GLN A 95 -9.48 -12.49 15.27
N GLY A 96 -10.17 -11.93 14.26
CA GLY A 96 -11.63 -11.85 14.22
C GLY A 96 -12.23 -10.70 15.04
N GLU A 97 -11.41 -9.85 15.66
CA GLU A 97 -11.86 -8.77 16.57
C GLU A 97 -12.57 -7.63 15.84
N VAL A 98 -12.26 -7.41 14.56
CA VAL A 98 -12.81 -6.29 13.77
C VAL A 98 -14.18 -6.62 13.17
N PHE A 99 -14.39 -7.89 12.81
CA PHE A 99 -15.62 -8.34 12.14
C PHE A 99 -16.49 -9.24 13.01
N ASN A 100 -16.05 -9.58 14.23
CA ASN A 100 -16.75 -10.47 15.16
C ASN A 100 -17.18 -11.80 14.49
N GLY A 101 -16.27 -12.38 13.70
CA GLY A 101 -16.53 -13.61 12.93
C GLY A 101 -17.47 -13.46 11.72
N LYS A 102 -17.99 -12.27 11.42
CA LYS A 102 -18.86 -12.04 10.26
C LYS A 102 -18.05 -11.82 8.98
N PRO A 103 -18.55 -12.25 7.80
CA PRO A 103 -17.85 -12.03 6.54
C PRO A 103 -17.88 -10.57 6.08
N THR A 104 -18.86 -9.79 6.56
CA THR A 104 -19.04 -8.38 6.23
C THR A 104 -19.44 -7.57 7.45
N LYS A 105 -19.17 -6.26 7.41
CA LYS A 105 -19.64 -5.28 8.38
C LYS A 105 -20.22 -4.05 7.68
N THR A 106 -21.12 -3.35 8.35
CA THR A 106 -21.68 -2.09 7.84
C THR A 106 -20.74 -0.94 8.20
N ALA A 107 -20.24 -0.26 7.18
CA ALA A 107 -19.52 0.99 7.32
C ALA A 107 -20.43 2.17 6.95
N ARG A 108 -20.08 3.37 7.43
CA ARG A 108 -20.77 4.62 7.06
C ARG A 108 -19.74 5.62 6.54
N SER A 109 -20.03 6.20 5.38
CA SER A 109 -19.25 7.30 4.81
C SER A 109 -20.22 8.34 4.23
N HIS A 110 -19.99 9.61 4.53
CA HIS A 110 -20.83 10.74 4.08
C HIS A 110 -22.35 10.50 4.26
N GLY A 111 -22.75 9.93 5.40
CA GLY A 111 -24.14 9.62 5.71
C GLY A 111 -24.71 8.36 5.05
N LYS A 112 -24.01 7.77 4.07
CA LYS A 112 -24.41 6.55 3.38
C LYS A 112 -23.86 5.31 4.08
N LYS A 113 -24.70 4.29 4.25
CA LYS A 113 -24.31 2.97 4.75
C LYS A 113 -23.93 2.08 3.58
N PHE A 114 -22.86 1.32 3.74
CA PHE A 114 -22.42 0.32 2.77
C PHE A 114 -21.82 -0.88 3.50
N GLN A 115 -21.75 -2.02 2.82
CA GLN A 115 -21.12 -3.21 3.38
C GLN A 115 -19.67 -3.29 2.94
N VAL A 116 -18.80 -3.63 3.89
CA VAL A 116 -17.38 -3.92 3.65
C VAL A 116 -17.15 -5.37 4.00
N SER A 117 -16.58 -6.14 3.08
CA SER A 117 -16.17 -7.51 3.35
C SER A 117 -14.80 -7.60 4.01
N VAL A 118 -14.55 -8.69 4.73
CA VAL A 118 -13.22 -9.00 5.30
C VAL A 118 -12.15 -8.99 4.20
N LYS A 119 -12.44 -9.60 3.03
CA LYS A 119 -11.51 -9.67 1.90
C LYS A 119 -11.12 -8.29 1.37
N GLN A 120 -12.11 -7.43 1.13
CA GLN A 120 -11.88 -6.06 0.66
C GLN A 120 -11.05 -5.25 1.67
N GLU A 121 -11.35 -5.36 2.96
CA GLU A 121 -10.62 -4.62 3.99
C GLU A 121 -9.16 -5.11 4.12
N ILE A 122 -8.93 -6.43 4.11
CA ILE A 122 -7.57 -6.98 4.12
C ILE A 122 -6.80 -6.53 2.89
N SER A 123 -7.39 -6.65 1.69
CA SER A 123 -6.73 -6.26 0.45
C SER A 123 -6.40 -4.76 0.41
N ARG A 124 -7.29 -3.91 0.91
CA ARG A 124 -7.05 -2.46 1.07
C ARG A 124 -5.88 -2.18 2.00
N LEU A 125 -5.83 -2.82 3.16
CA LEU A 125 -4.73 -2.65 4.13
C LEU A 125 -3.40 -3.17 3.58
N LEU A 126 -3.39 -4.30 2.88
CA LEU A 126 -2.20 -4.82 2.20
C LEU A 126 -1.72 -3.87 1.09
N GLY A 127 -2.63 -3.29 0.31
CA GLY A 127 -2.27 -2.29 -0.71
C GLY A 127 -1.57 -1.07 -0.10
N ASN A 128 -2.08 -0.57 1.03
CA ASN A 128 -1.44 0.54 1.76
C ASN A 128 -0.09 0.14 2.37
N LEU A 129 0.02 -1.09 2.87
CA LEU A 129 1.26 -1.61 3.46
C LEU A 129 2.34 -1.80 2.39
N GLY A 130 1.97 -2.35 1.24
CA GLY A 130 2.86 -2.45 0.08
C GLY A 130 3.33 -1.08 -0.37
N TRP A 131 2.46 -0.06 -0.35
CA TRP A 131 2.84 1.31 -0.68
C TRP A 131 3.85 1.88 0.31
N ALA A 132 3.66 1.66 1.62
CA ALA A 132 4.61 2.12 2.63
C ALA A 132 6.00 1.50 2.44
N TYR A 133 6.06 0.19 2.15
CA TYR A 133 7.33 -0.49 1.85
C TYR A 133 7.97 -0.03 0.53
N MET A 134 7.17 0.32 -0.48
CA MET A 134 7.70 0.97 -1.69
C MET A 134 8.40 2.29 -1.37
N GLN A 135 7.86 3.09 -0.44
CA GLN A 135 8.47 4.36 -0.05
C GLN A 135 9.76 4.17 0.75
N GLN A 136 9.91 3.05 1.48
CA GLN A 136 11.18 2.66 2.12
C GLN A 136 12.19 2.01 1.15
N SER A 137 11.91 1.98 -0.16
CA SER A 137 12.70 1.27 -1.17
C SER A 137 12.87 -0.23 -0.90
N ASN A 138 12.03 -0.82 -0.03
CA ASN A 138 12.03 -2.25 0.25
C ASN A 138 11.09 -2.98 -0.73
N TYR A 139 11.53 -3.00 -1.99
CA TYR A 139 10.73 -3.51 -3.11
C TYR A 139 10.43 -5.01 -2.99
N LEU A 140 11.36 -5.80 -2.45
CA LEU A 140 11.15 -7.24 -2.22
C LEU A 140 9.96 -7.49 -1.29
N THR A 141 9.89 -6.78 -0.17
CA THR A 141 8.77 -6.92 0.78
C THR A 141 7.48 -6.38 0.17
N ALA A 142 7.55 -5.26 -0.55
CA ALA A 142 6.39 -4.68 -1.23
C ALA A 142 5.80 -5.62 -2.28
N GLU A 143 6.62 -6.31 -3.08
CA GLU A 143 6.17 -7.30 -4.07
C GLU A 143 5.35 -8.42 -3.40
N VAL A 144 5.89 -9.04 -2.35
CA VAL A 144 5.21 -10.12 -1.63
C VAL A 144 3.83 -9.66 -1.14
N ILE A 145 3.77 -8.46 -0.59
CA ILE A 145 2.54 -7.87 -0.05
C ILE A 145 1.54 -7.56 -1.17
N TYR A 146 1.97 -6.94 -2.27
CA TYR A 146 1.10 -6.65 -3.40
C TYR A 146 0.58 -7.92 -4.08
N ARG A 147 1.43 -8.95 -4.26
CA ARG A 147 0.98 -10.25 -4.77
C ARG A 147 -0.09 -10.85 -3.84
N LYS A 148 0.11 -10.78 -2.52
CA LYS A 148 -0.89 -11.25 -1.56
C LYS A 148 -2.19 -10.46 -1.65
N ALA A 149 -2.13 -9.14 -1.81
CA ALA A 149 -3.31 -8.29 -2.00
C ALA A 149 -4.08 -8.68 -3.28
N GLN A 150 -3.35 -8.87 -4.39
CA GLN A 150 -3.90 -9.28 -5.67
C GLN A 150 -4.54 -10.68 -5.63
N MET A 151 -4.01 -11.60 -4.83
CA MET A 151 -4.61 -12.93 -4.62
C MET A 151 -5.94 -12.89 -3.84
N ILE A 152 -6.11 -11.92 -2.94
CA ILE A 152 -7.29 -11.84 -2.06
C ILE A 152 -8.45 -11.12 -2.76
N ASP A 153 -8.15 -9.98 -3.39
CA ASP A 153 -9.11 -9.14 -4.09
C ASP A 153 -8.38 -8.46 -5.26
N PRO A 154 -8.35 -9.11 -6.44
CA PRO A 154 -7.66 -8.60 -7.62
C PRO A 154 -8.21 -7.24 -8.05
N ASP A 155 -7.30 -6.29 -8.33
CA ASP A 155 -7.66 -4.94 -8.75
C ASP A 155 -6.56 -4.33 -9.63
N ALA A 156 -6.95 -3.63 -10.69
CA ALA A 156 -6.03 -3.00 -11.63
C ALA A 156 -5.08 -2.00 -10.94
N ASN A 157 -5.56 -1.23 -9.96
CA ASN A 157 -4.68 -0.29 -9.23
C ASN A 157 -3.56 -1.00 -8.46
N LYS A 158 -3.88 -2.15 -7.85
CA LYS A 158 -2.90 -2.98 -7.13
C LYS A 158 -1.94 -3.66 -8.10
N ALA A 159 -2.44 -4.13 -9.24
CA ALA A 159 -1.63 -4.66 -10.33
C ALA A 159 -0.64 -3.62 -10.87
N CYS A 160 -1.07 -2.37 -11.08
CA CYS A 160 -0.16 -1.29 -11.49
C CYS A 160 0.89 -0.98 -10.42
N ASN A 161 0.54 -1.03 -9.14
CA ASN A 161 1.52 -0.85 -8.06
C ASN A 161 2.53 -2.00 -7.98
N LEU A 162 2.09 -3.24 -8.25
CA LEU A 162 2.97 -4.40 -8.39
C LEU A 162 3.90 -4.25 -9.61
N GLY A 163 3.37 -3.80 -10.75
CA GLY A 163 4.17 -3.48 -11.94
C GLY A 163 5.26 -2.45 -11.65
N LEU A 164 4.91 -1.34 -10.98
CA LEU A 164 5.89 -0.35 -10.53
C LEU A 164 6.94 -0.96 -9.58
N CYS A 165 6.53 -1.83 -8.66
CA CYS A 165 7.45 -2.54 -7.78
C CYS A 165 8.47 -3.38 -8.56
N LEU A 166 8.02 -4.10 -9.58
CA LEU A 166 8.87 -4.92 -10.44
C LEU A 166 9.81 -4.06 -11.30
N ILE A 167 9.35 -2.93 -11.81
CA ILE A 167 10.19 -1.94 -12.52
C ILE A 167 11.33 -1.46 -11.63
N LYS A 168 11.05 -1.10 -10.36
CA LYS A 168 12.10 -0.68 -9.42
C LYS A 168 13.07 -1.78 -9.04
N GLN A 169 12.72 -3.05 -9.26
CA GLN A 169 13.62 -4.20 -9.13
C GLN A 169 14.35 -4.56 -10.44
N GLY A 170 14.11 -3.85 -11.54
CA GLY A 170 14.68 -4.17 -12.86
C GLY A 170 14.03 -5.37 -13.56
N ARG A 171 12.91 -5.88 -13.04
CA ARG A 171 12.16 -7.03 -13.60
C ARG A 171 11.15 -6.54 -14.63
N PHE A 172 11.67 -6.03 -15.74
CA PHE A 172 10.88 -5.33 -16.76
C PHE A 172 9.90 -6.24 -17.52
N ASP A 173 10.28 -7.48 -17.82
CA ASP A 173 9.39 -8.43 -18.52
C ASP A 173 8.17 -8.79 -17.68
N ASP A 174 8.40 -9.10 -16.39
CA ASP A 174 7.32 -9.39 -15.42
C ASP A 174 6.40 -8.17 -15.24
N ALA A 175 6.98 -6.97 -15.15
CA ALA A 175 6.21 -5.74 -15.08
C ALA A 175 5.37 -5.53 -16.34
N GLY A 176 5.98 -5.73 -17.52
CA GLY A 176 5.33 -5.60 -18.81
C GLY A 176 4.13 -6.52 -18.97
N SER A 177 4.27 -7.78 -18.54
CA SER A 177 3.19 -8.76 -18.53
C SER A 177 2.00 -8.30 -17.67
N ILE A 178 2.25 -7.91 -16.42
CA ILE A 178 1.18 -7.49 -15.49
C ILE A 178 0.48 -6.22 -15.97
N LEU A 179 1.24 -5.23 -16.44
CA LEU A 179 0.67 -3.97 -16.94
C LEU A 179 -0.10 -4.20 -18.25
N GLY A 180 0.37 -5.12 -19.09
CA GLY A 180 -0.34 -5.57 -20.29
C GLY A 180 -1.70 -6.19 -19.96
N ASP A 181 -1.78 -7.04 -18.93
CA ASP A 181 -3.04 -7.63 -18.48
C ASP A 181 -4.03 -6.57 -17.97
N VAL A 182 -3.55 -5.50 -17.33
CA VAL A 182 -4.38 -4.34 -16.96
C VAL A 182 -4.96 -3.67 -18.21
N LEU A 183 -4.14 -3.38 -19.21
CA LEU A 183 -4.58 -2.71 -20.44
C LEU A 183 -5.53 -3.56 -21.29
N GLN A 184 -5.36 -4.88 -21.27
CA GLN A 184 -6.22 -5.84 -21.97
C GLN A 184 -7.55 -6.11 -21.23
N GLY A 185 -7.77 -5.50 -20.06
CA GLY A 185 -9.01 -5.68 -19.31
C GLY A 185 -9.13 -7.02 -18.59
N LYS A 186 -8.04 -7.78 -18.45
CA LYS A 186 -8.06 -9.11 -17.81
C LYS A 186 -8.16 -9.04 -16.28
N ILE A 187 -7.84 -7.89 -15.69
CA ILE A 187 -7.86 -7.67 -14.24
C ILE A 187 -9.11 -6.85 -13.88
N PRO A 188 -9.88 -7.24 -12.85
CA PRO A 188 -10.99 -6.43 -12.37
C PRO A 188 -10.55 -5.00 -12.03
N GLY A 189 -11.38 -4.01 -12.34
CA GLY A 189 -11.04 -2.60 -12.15
C GLY A 189 -10.25 -1.97 -13.32
N SER A 190 -9.89 -2.75 -14.35
CA SER A 190 -9.27 -2.22 -15.56
C SER A 190 -10.14 -1.24 -16.33
N GLU A 191 -11.45 -1.16 -16.06
CA GLU A 191 -12.31 -0.15 -16.68
C GLU A 191 -12.07 1.28 -16.17
N ASP A 192 -11.33 1.44 -15.06
CA ASP A 192 -10.92 2.76 -14.59
C ASP A 192 -9.81 3.33 -15.50
N ASP A 193 -10.12 4.45 -16.16
CA ASP A 193 -9.17 5.18 -17.00
C ASP A 193 -7.90 5.54 -16.25
N LYS A 194 -7.96 5.81 -14.94
CA LYS A 194 -6.77 6.12 -14.14
C LYS A 194 -5.81 4.93 -14.06
N ALA A 195 -6.34 3.72 -13.87
CA ALA A 195 -5.53 2.51 -13.80
C ALA A 195 -4.90 2.21 -15.16
N LYS A 196 -5.67 2.33 -16.26
CA LYS A 196 -5.17 2.19 -17.63
C LYS A 196 -4.11 3.26 -17.97
N ASN A 197 -4.33 4.52 -17.63
CA ASN A 197 -3.37 5.61 -17.86
C ASN A 197 -2.06 5.32 -17.13
N LYS A 198 -2.14 4.97 -15.84
CA LYS A 198 -0.97 4.58 -15.06
C LYS A 198 -0.23 3.38 -15.65
N ALA A 199 -0.95 2.37 -16.13
CA ALA A 199 -0.33 1.22 -16.77
C ALA A 199 0.41 1.59 -18.07
N ARG A 200 -0.16 2.49 -18.89
CA ARG A 200 0.51 2.99 -20.11
C ARG A 200 1.77 3.78 -19.77
N GLU A 201 1.72 4.67 -18.78
CA GLU A 201 2.87 5.44 -18.31
C GLU A 201 4.02 4.53 -17.85
N LEU A 202 3.71 3.53 -17.02
CA LEU A 202 4.71 2.58 -16.53
C LEU A 202 5.29 1.72 -17.66
N LEU A 203 4.48 1.32 -18.64
CA LEU A 203 4.98 0.61 -19.83
C LEU A 203 5.87 1.48 -20.71
N MET A 204 5.60 2.78 -20.80
CA MET A 204 6.50 3.72 -21.48
C MET A 204 7.83 3.85 -20.73
N GLU A 205 7.84 3.90 -19.40
CA GLU A 205 9.06 3.87 -18.58
C GLU A 205 9.89 2.60 -18.85
N VAL A 206 9.24 1.43 -18.88
CA VAL A 206 9.89 0.16 -19.23
C VAL A 206 10.55 0.22 -20.61
N LYS A 207 9.82 0.66 -21.63
CA LYS A 207 10.33 0.77 -23.02
C LYS A 207 11.45 1.79 -23.17
N ALA A 208 11.44 2.85 -22.37
CA ALA A 208 12.51 3.83 -22.37
C ALA A 208 13.81 3.25 -21.77
N ILE A 209 13.70 2.38 -20.78
CA ILE A 209 14.84 1.70 -20.15
C ILE A 209 15.35 0.52 -21.00
N GLN A 210 14.43 -0.20 -21.64
CA GLN A 210 14.71 -1.25 -22.62
C GLN A 210 14.35 -0.76 -24.02
N PRO A 211 15.22 0.03 -24.68
CA PRO A 211 15.01 0.31 -26.09
C PRO A 211 14.96 -1.03 -26.85
N PRO A 212 14.16 -1.11 -27.93
CA PRO A 212 14.20 -2.27 -28.80
C PRO A 212 15.65 -2.57 -29.16
N LEU A 213 16.09 -3.82 -29.01
CA LEU A 213 17.32 -4.28 -29.63
C LEU A 213 17.14 -4.23 -31.15
N GLU A 214 17.20 -3.05 -31.75
CA GLU A 214 17.58 -2.87 -33.16
C GLU A 214 19.10 -3.04 -33.28
N LEU A 215 19.62 -4.15 -32.76
CA LEU A 215 21.01 -4.54 -32.84
C LEU A 215 21.18 -6.00 -33.27
N SER A 216 20.18 -6.56 -33.96
CA SER A 216 20.41 -7.69 -34.87
C SER A 216 21.05 -7.25 -36.19
N ASP A 217 21.06 -5.94 -36.48
CA ASP A 217 21.45 -5.40 -37.79
C ASP A 217 22.80 -4.66 -37.78
N ILE A 218 23.55 -4.70 -36.66
CA ILE A 218 24.93 -4.19 -36.62
C ILE A 218 25.91 -5.37 -36.50
N VAL A 219 26.18 -5.95 -37.67
CA VAL A 219 27.48 -6.50 -38.11
C VAL A 219 28.16 -7.54 -37.18
N GLY A 220 27.98 -8.81 -37.54
CA GLY A 220 29.00 -9.88 -37.47
C GLY A 220 30.03 -9.81 -36.34
N LEU A 221 29.59 -10.04 -35.10
CA LEU A 221 30.49 -10.47 -34.04
C LEU A 221 30.37 -11.99 -33.95
N ASP A 222 31.37 -12.67 -34.53
CA ASP A 222 31.44 -14.13 -34.65
C ASP A 222 31.15 -14.83 -33.33
N ASP A 223 30.42 -15.95 -33.40
CA ASP A 223 30.05 -16.84 -32.30
C ASP A 223 31.27 -17.27 -31.42
N GLU A 224 32.50 -17.19 -31.95
CA GLU A 224 33.73 -17.41 -31.19
C GLU A 224 33.96 -16.37 -30.08
N PHE A 225 33.56 -15.11 -30.27
CA PHE A 225 33.75 -14.06 -29.26
C PHE A 225 32.86 -14.28 -28.04
N PHE A 226 31.59 -14.66 -28.25
CA PHE A 226 30.65 -14.96 -27.17
C PHE A 226 31.01 -16.27 -26.45
N ASN A 227 31.44 -17.30 -27.19
CA ASN A 227 31.94 -18.54 -26.59
C ASN A 227 33.21 -18.31 -25.74
N GLY A 228 34.10 -17.39 -26.16
CA GLY A 228 35.27 -16.98 -25.39
C GLY A 228 34.91 -16.26 -24.08
N LEU A 229 33.87 -15.43 -24.08
CA LEU A 229 33.35 -14.75 -22.89
C LEU A 229 32.68 -15.72 -21.91
N GLU A 230 31.93 -16.69 -22.41
CA GLU A 230 31.29 -17.71 -21.58
C GLU A 230 32.31 -18.63 -20.91
N LEU A 231 33.39 -18.98 -21.60
CA LEU A 231 34.53 -19.71 -21.03
C LEU A 231 35.26 -18.90 -19.94
N LEU A 232 35.42 -17.59 -20.11
CA LEU A 232 36.03 -16.70 -19.10
C LEU A 232 35.13 -16.52 -17.85
N MET A 233 33.81 -16.41 -18.03
CA MET A 233 32.87 -16.33 -16.91
C MET A 233 32.81 -17.65 -16.10
N ASN A 234 32.89 -18.79 -16.79
CA ASN A 234 32.90 -20.10 -16.13
C ASN A 234 34.23 -20.40 -15.42
N ALA A 235 35.34 -19.79 -15.85
CA ALA A 235 36.64 -19.90 -15.16
C ALA A 235 36.72 -19.07 -13.87
N TYR A 236 35.85 -18.06 -13.70
CA TYR A 236 35.87 -17.13 -12.56
C TYR A 236 34.73 -17.33 -11.54
N ALA A 237 33.82 -18.28 -11.76
CA ALA A 237 32.71 -18.52 -10.85
C ALA A 237 33.06 -19.56 -9.75
N PRO A 238 33.15 -19.18 -8.46
CA PRO A 238 33.06 -20.16 -7.40
C PRO A 238 31.62 -20.69 -7.28
N VAL A 239 31.55 -21.99 -7.02
CA VAL A 239 30.40 -22.89 -7.01
C VAL A 239 29.14 -22.34 -6.31
N ARG A 240 28.01 -22.62 -6.98
CA ARG A 240 26.59 -22.59 -6.58
C ARG A 240 26.25 -22.51 -5.08
N SER A 241 25.17 -21.74 -4.87
CA SER A 241 24.40 -21.49 -3.66
C SER A 241 24.30 -22.62 -2.62
N LYS A 242 24.86 -22.36 -1.43
CA LYS A 242 24.32 -22.93 -0.19
C LYS A 242 23.15 -22.05 0.28
N ARG A 243 22.06 -22.69 0.71
CA ARG A 243 20.85 -22.08 1.27
C ARG A 243 21.20 -21.02 2.33
N LEU A 244 20.46 -19.92 2.34
CA LEU A 244 20.57 -18.88 3.37
C LEU A 244 20.12 -19.44 4.74
N PRO A 245 20.87 -19.17 5.83
CA PRO A 245 20.61 -19.71 7.18
C PRO A 245 19.31 -19.19 7.85
N ILE A 246 18.54 -18.32 7.19
CA ILE A 246 17.30 -17.74 7.71
C ILE A 246 16.14 -18.78 7.74
N PHE A 247 16.32 -19.94 7.08
CA PHE A 247 15.29 -20.98 7.01
C PHE A 247 15.40 -22.07 8.10
N GLU A 248 16.37 -22.01 9.03
CA GLU A 248 16.45 -22.98 10.13
C GLU A 248 15.55 -22.61 11.33
N GLU A 249 15.20 -21.34 11.54
CA GLU A 249 14.38 -20.93 12.70
C GLU A 249 12.86 -21.08 12.50
N ILE A 250 12.39 -21.37 11.29
CA ILE A 250 10.94 -21.45 10.99
C ILE A 250 10.45 -22.90 10.88
N SER A 251 11.34 -23.90 10.73
CA SER A 251 10.90 -25.30 10.68
C SER A 251 10.62 -25.91 12.06
N SER A 252 11.13 -25.33 13.15
CA SER A 252 10.98 -25.87 14.51
C SER A 252 9.59 -25.69 15.13
N PHE A 253 8.72 -24.85 14.55
CA PHE A 253 7.36 -24.63 15.03
C PHE A 253 6.29 -25.47 14.32
N ARG A 254 6.66 -26.27 13.32
CA ARG A 254 5.68 -27.05 12.54
C ARG A 254 5.41 -28.46 13.08
N ASP A 255 6.24 -28.97 13.98
CA ASP A 255 6.16 -30.34 14.48
C ASP A 255 5.51 -30.50 15.88
N GLN A 256 4.87 -29.45 16.41
CA GLN A 256 4.13 -29.53 17.69
C GLN A 256 2.60 -29.41 17.58
N LEU A 257 2.05 -29.44 16.36
CA LEU A 257 0.59 -29.44 16.12
C LEU A 257 0.10 -30.67 15.36
N ALA A 258 0.91 -31.73 15.32
CA ALA A 258 0.51 -33.04 14.86
C ALA A 258 0.78 -34.08 15.96
N CYS A 259 -0.04 -34.06 17.01
CA CYS A 259 -0.41 -35.18 17.88
C CYS A 259 -1.76 -34.84 18.52
#